data_AF-A0A379KGQ3-F1
#
_entry.id   AF-A0A379KGQ3-F1
#
_cell.length_a   1.000
_cell.length_b   1.000
_cell.length_c   1.000
_cell.angle_alpha   90.00
_cell.angle_beta   90.00
_cell.angle_gamma   90.00
#
_symmetry.space_group_name_H-M   'P 1'
#
loop_
_entity.id
_entity.type
_entity.pdbx_description
1 polymer ?
#
loop_
_entity_poly.entity_id
_entity_poly.type
_entity_poly.pdbx_seq_one_letter_code
_entity_poly.pdbx_strand_id
1 'polypeptide(L)'
;MKFKYYKLVLAAGMAVTLAGCLEEKVPEPTADNCAPDMYEKNLASLSKEASRNEFTAACNSFLKAKKMTKWKFEKSPEDKF
;
A
#
# COMPACT_ATOMS: atom_id res chain seq x y z
N MET A 1 -10.73 -43.88 14.61
CA MET A 1 -11.40 -42.64 14.14
C MET A 1 -10.64 -41.34 14.45
N LYS A 2 -10.03 -41.16 15.65
CA LYS A 2 -9.26 -39.94 16.03
C LYS A 2 -8.17 -39.49 15.06
N PHE A 3 -7.42 -40.43 14.45
CA PHE A 3 -6.39 -40.13 13.45
C PHE A 3 -6.90 -39.47 12.17
N LYS A 4 -8.17 -39.68 11.81
CA LYS A 4 -8.77 -39.14 10.58
C LYS A 4 -9.13 -37.66 10.73
N TYR A 5 -9.57 -37.27 11.93
CA TYR A 5 -9.85 -35.88 12.29
C TYR A 5 -8.58 -35.05 12.45
N TYR A 6 -7.50 -35.63 13.00
CA TYR A 6 -6.22 -34.93 13.13
C TYR A 6 -5.64 -34.52 11.78
N LYS A 7 -5.72 -35.40 10.77
CA LYS A 7 -5.31 -35.07 9.39
C LYS A 7 -6.13 -33.94 8.77
N LEU A 8 -7.44 -33.90 9.07
CA LEU A 8 -8.36 -32.88 8.57
C LEU A 8 -8.08 -31.50 9.20
N VAL A 9 -7.83 -31.47 10.52
CA VAL A 9 -7.46 -30.25 11.24
C VAL A 9 -6.09 -29.74 10.80
N LEU A 10 -5.12 -30.63 10.60
CA LEU A 10 -3.78 -30.28 10.13
C LEU A 10 -3.81 -29.69 8.71
N ALA A 11 -4.61 -30.28 7.81
CA ALA A 11 -4.78 -29.78 6.45
C ALA A 11 -5.50 -28.42 6.40
N ALA A 12 -6.53 -28.24 7.22
CA ALA A 12 -7.24 -26.96 7.33
C ALA A 12 -6.33 -25.86 7.93
N GLY A 13 -5.50 -26.19 8.92
CA GLY A 13 -4.54 -25.25 9.51
C GLY A 13 -3.47 -24.77 8.53
N MET A 14 -2.93 -25.66 7.69
CA MET A 14 -1.94 -25.29 6.66
C MET A 14 -2.53 -24.39 5.56
N ALA A 15 -3.80 -24.56 5.19
CA ALA A 15 -4.44 -23.71 4.18
C ALA A 15 -4.57 -22.25 4.64
N VAL A 16 -4.79 -22.01 5.95
CA VAL A 16 -4.94 -20.66 6.51
C VAL A 16 -3.58 -19.96 6.64
N THR A 17 -2.50 -20.67 6.92
CA THR A 17 -1.16 -20.05 7.04
C THR A 17 -0.57 -19.67 5.67
N LEU A 18 -0.89 -20.42 4.61
CA LEU A 18 -0.41 -20.12 3.25
C LEU A 18 -1.03 -18.85 2.65
N ALA A 19 -2.24 -18.46 3.07
CA ALA A 19 -2.88 -17.24 2.58
C ALA A 19 -2.11 -15.97 2.98
N GLY A 20 -1.55 -15.95 4.20
CA GLY A 20 -0.78 -14.79 4.70
C GLY A 20 0.68 -14.73 4.24
N CYS A 21 1.28 -15.86 3.85
CA CYS A 21 2.68 -15.88 3.37
C CYS A 21 2.82 -15.57 1.88
N LEU A 22 1.72 -15.57 1.12
CA LEU A 22 1.72 -15.22 -0.30
C LEU A 22 1.57 -13.72 -0.53
N GLU A 23 1.41 -12.89 0.50
CA GLU A 23 1.16 -11.46 0.34
C GLU A 23 2.38 -10.77 -0.30
N GLU A 24 2.17 -10.21 -1.50
CA GLU A 24 3.24 -9.53 -2.22
C GLU A 24 3.55 -8.22 -1.50
N LYS A 25 4.82 -7.99 -1.18
CA LYS A 25 5.25 -6.81 -0.44
C LYS A 25 5.01 -5.56 -1.28
N VAL A 26 4.00 -4.78 -0.92
CA VAL A 26 3.71 -3.49 -1.55
C VAL A 26 4.70 -2.43 -1.05
N PRO A 27 5.36 -1.66 -1.94
CA PRO A 27 6.24 -0.57 -1.55
C PRO A 27 5.50 0.53 -0.79
N GLU A 28 6.16 1.12 0.21
CA GLU A 28 5.56 2.21 0.98
C GLU A 28 5.37 3.47 0.12
N PRO A 29 4.29 4.24 0.33
CA PRO A 29 4.01 5.45 -0.44
C PRO A 29 4.86 6.62 0.06
N THR A 30 6.09 6.70 -0.43
CA THR A 30 7.02 7.81 -0.15
C THR A 30 7.10 8.78 -1.32
N ALA A 31 7.73 9.94 -1.12
CA ALA A 31 7.95 10.91 -2.19
C ALA A 31 8.76 10.32 -3.35
N ASP A 32 9.73 9.46 -3.05
CA ASP A 32 10.57 8.82 -4.04
C ASP A 32 9.82 7.68 -4.74
N ASN A 33 9.12 6.82 -4.00
CA ASN A 33 8.40 5.68 -4.60
C ASN A 33 7.21 6.11 -5.46
N CYS A 34 6.58 7.24 -5.14
CA CYS A 34 5.48 7.81 -5.91
C CYS A 34 5.94 8.84 -6.97
N ALA A 35 7.24 9.03 -7.16
CA ALA A 35 7.78 9.85 -8.24
C ALA A 35 7.63 9.13 -9.59
N PRO A 36 7.44 9.84 -10.72
CA PRO A 36 7.12 9.20 -12.01
C PRO A 36 8.11 8.12 -12.47
N ASP A 37 9.40 8.29 -12.16
CA ASP A 37 10.47 7.39 -12.55
C ASP A 37 10.50 6.08 -11.75
N MET A 38 10.11 6.13 -10.48
CA MET A 38 10.04 4.98 -9.58
C MET A 38 8.65 4.36 -9.52
N TYR A 39 7.60 5.14 -9.77
CA TYR A 39 6.21 4.70 -9.73
C TYR A 39 5.96 3.56 -10.73
N GLU A 40 6.36 3.76 -11.99
CA GLU A 40 6.22 2.73 -13.03
C GLU A 40 7.10 1.50 -12.75
N LYS A 41 8.31 1.71 -12.19
CA LYS A 41 9.18 0.59 -11.80
C LYS A 41 8.57 -0.24 -10.68
N ASN A 42 8.03 0.42 -9.66
CA ASN A 42 7.36 -0.21 -8.54
C ASN A 42 6.10 -0.96 -9.01
N LEU A 43 5.27 -0.35 -9.88
CA LEU A 43 4.11 -1.02 -10.48
C LEU A 43 4.50 -2.25 -11.31
N ALA A 44 5.54 -2.14 -12.12
CA ALA A 44 6.04 -3.25 -12.94
C ALA A 44 6.62 -4.40 -12.10
N SER A 45 7.20 -4.08 -10.93
CA SER A 45 7.75 -5.07 -10.00
C SER A 45 6.68 -5.89 -9.28
N LEU A 46 5.45 -5.37 -9.21
CA LEU A 46 4.31 -6.05 -8.60
C LEU A 46 3.69 -7.02 -9.60
N SER A 47 3.59 -8.28 -9.23
CA SER A 47 2.99 -9.35 -10.03
C SER A 47 1.47 -9.41 -9.90
N LYS A 48 0.93 -8.94 -8.77
CA LYS A 48 -0.51 -9.03 -8.48
C LYS A 48 -1.22 -7.73 -8.79
N GLU A 49 -2.36 -7.83 -9.47
CA GLU A 49 -3.22 -6.67 -9.75
C GLU A 49 -3.72 -6.02 -8.45
N ALA A 50 -4.08 -6.82 -7.44
CA ALA A 50 -4.47 -6.30 -6.13
C ALA A 50 -3.37 -5.43 -5.50
N SER A 51 -2.13 -5.87 -5.56
CA SER A 51 -0.97 -5.14 -5.03
C SER A 51 -0.66 -3.87 -5.84
N ARG A 52 -0.83 -3.90 -7.17
CA ARG A 52 -0.73 -2.69 -8.02
C ARG A 52 -1.79 -1.66 -7.68
N ASN A 53 -3.02 -2.11 -7.45
CA ASN A 53 -4.14 -1.26 -7.06
C ASN A 53 -3.92 -0.65 -5.68
N GLU A 54 -3.43 -1.44 -4.72
CA GLU A 54 -3.07 -0.98 -3.38
C GLU A 54 -1.96 0.08 -3.44
N PHE A 55 -0.89 -0.18 -4.18
CA PHE A 55 0.20 0.79 -4.37
C PHE A 55 -0.29 2.10 -5.00
N THR A 56 -1.11 2.00 -6.05
CA THR A 56 -1.70 3.17 -6.73
C THR A 56 -2.55 4.00 -5.77
N ALA A 57 -3.44 3.34 -5.01
CA ALA A 57 -4.29 4.00 -4.03
C ALA A 57 -3.47 4.67 -2.89
N ALA A 58 -2.43 4.00 -2.43
CA ALA A 58 -1.52 4.51 -1.41
C ALA A 58 -0.77 5.76 -1.90
N CYS A 59 -0.20 5.73 -3.11
CA CYS A 59 0.48 6.89 -3.70
C CYS A 59 -0.46 8.07 -3.94
N ASN A 60 -1.67 7.82 -4.44
CA ASN A 60 -2.68 8.88 -4.60
C ASN A 60 -3.03 9.55 -3.26
N SER A 61 -3.19 8.75 -2.21
CA SER A 61 -3.48 9.24 -0.87
C SER A 61 -2.33 10.07 -0.30
N PHE A 62 -1.09 9.59 -0.45
CA PHE A 62 0.11 10.31 -0.05
C PHE A 62 0.26 11.65 -0.78
N LEU A 63 0.08 11.68 -2.10
CA LEU A 63 0.17 12.91 -2.89
C LEU A 63 -0.93 13.91 -2.52
N LYS A 64 -2.16 13.44 -2.24
CA LYS A 64 -3.24 14.29 -1.75
C LYS A 64 -2.89 14.90 -0.39
N ALA A 65 -2.39 14.09 0.54
CA ALA A 65 -1.94 14.58 1.85
C ALA A 65 -0.80 15.60 1.72
N LYS A 66 0.18 15.34 0.86
CA LYS A 66 1.30 16.26 0.58
C LYS A 66 0.84 17.60 -0.02
N LYS A 67 -0.21 17.62 -0.84
CA LYS A 67 -0.79 18.87 -1.35
C LYS A 67 -1.44 19.69 -0.24
N MET A 68 -2.11 19.03 0.70
CA MET A 68 -2.74 19.70 1.85
C MET A 68 -1.70 20.29 2.81
N THR A 69 -0.57 19.62 3.03
CA THR A 69 0.51 20.11 3.90
C THR A 69 1.40 21.17 3.27
N LYS A 70 1.39 21.31 1.93
CA LYS A 70 2.07 22.39 1.22
C LYS A 70 1.38 23.76 1.37
N TRP A 71 0.24 23.85 2.05
CA TRP A 71 -0.40 25.13 2.33
C TRP A 71 0.55 26.00 3.17
N LYS A 72 1.09 27.03 2.54
CA LYS A 72 1.97 28.01 3.18
C LYS A 72 1.08 29.17 3.63
N PHE A 73 1.20 29.56 4.90
CA PHE A 73 0.51 30.75 5.40
C PHE A 73 1.11 31.99 4.71
N GLU A 74 0.38 32.55 3.77
CA GLU A 74 0.67 33.86 3.20
C GLU A 74 0.10 34.91 4.15
N LYS A 75 0.94 35.75 4.74
CA LYS A 75 0.50 36.85 5.61
C LYS A 75 -0.42 37.76 4.78
N SER A 76 -1.62 38.04 5.28
CA SER A 76 -2.49 39.02 4.63
C SER A 76 -1.73 40.32 4.40
N PRO A 77 -1.91 40.96 3.23
CA PRO A 77 -1.32 42.26 2.97
C PRO A 77 -1.71 43.23 4.08
N GLU A 78 -0.78 44.12 4.43
CA GLU A 78 -0.98 45.12 5.47
C GLU A 78 -2.16 46.00 5.10
N ASP A 79 -3.09 46.12 6.06
CA ASP A 79 -4.35 46.80 5.86
C ASP A 79 -4.11 48.30 5.59
N LYS A 80 -4.82 48.86 4.61
CA LYS A 80 -4.70 50.28 4.23
C LYS A 80 -6.01 51.00 4.57
N PHE A 81 -6.35 51.06 5.86
CA PHE A 81 -7.41 51.93 6.37
C PHE A 81 -6.82 53.17 7.03
#